data_AF-A0A172XPV4-F1
#
_entry.id   AF-A0A172XPV4-F1
#
_cell.length_a   1.000
_cell.length_b   1.000
_cell.length_c   1.000
_cell.angle_alpha   90.00
_cell.angle_beta   90.00
_cell.angle_gamma   90.00
#
_symmetry.space_group_name_H-M   'P 1'
#
loop_
_entity.id
_entity.type
_entity.pdbx_description
1 polymer ?
#
loop_
_entity_poly.entity_id
_entity_poly.type
_entity_poly.pdbx_seq_one_letter_code
_entity_poly.pdbx_strand_id
1 'polypeptide(L)'
;MADSFSKKENFKKKIQKQKEKAIRREDRKTNNNKGKGLDDMLTYVDSYGRLTTTPPEERMEINPEDIQLGAAPIPVEELRKSGIVTFFSEKGYGFITEDNSKENVFFHSNNCIHQVKKGNKVSFEKERSPKGFSAINIELVK
;
A
#
# COMPACT_ATOMS: atom_id res chain seq x y z
N MET A 1 -7.47 30.43 -46.61
CA MET A 1 -8.50 29.41 -46.92
C MET A 1 -9.63 29.55 -45.90
N ALA A 2 -10.79 30.08 -46.29
CA ALA A 2 -11.94 30.26 -45.40
C ALA A 2 -13.05 29.27 -45.78
N ASP A 3 -13.19 28.20 -45.00
CA ASP A 3 -14.33 27.29 -45.14
C ASP A 3 -15.62 27.98 -44.67
N SER A 4 -16.60 28.07 -45.56
CA SER A 4 -17.91 28.69 -45.31
C SER A 4 -18.59 28.11 -44.07
N PHE A 5 -19.04 28.97 -43.15
CA PHE A 5 -19.73 28.65 -41.90
C PHE A 5 -20.87 27.61 -42.06
N SER A 6 -21.64 27.72 -43.15
CA SER A 6 -22.73 26.80 -43.50
C SER A 6 -22.27 25.33 -43.68
N LYS A 7 -21.06 25.09 -44.21
CA LYS A 7 -20.51 23.73 -44.35
C LYS A 7 -20.15 23.10 -43.00
N LYS A 8 -19.60 23.89 -42.06
CA LYS A 8 -19.24 23.43 -40.71
C LYS A 8 -20.48 23.07 -39.89
N GLU A 9 -21.54 23.87 -40.01
CA GLU A 9 -22.81 23.65 -39.30
C GLU A 9 -23.51 22.35 -39.76
N ASN A 10 -23.58 22.11 -41.07
CA ASN A 10 -24.15 20.89 -41.63
C ASN A 10 -23.37 19.63 -41.22
N PHE A 11 -22.04 19.72 -41.14
CA PHE A 11 -21.19 18.62 -40.69
C PHE A 11 -21.46 18.27 -39.21
N LYS A 12 -21.61 19.29 -38.36
CA LYS A 12 -21.96 19.13 -36.94
C LYS A 12 -23.33 18.45 -36.76
N LYS A 13 -24.34 18.87 -37.54
CA LYS A 13 -25.68 18.25 -37.53
C LYS A 13 -25.66 16.78 -37.95
N LYS A 14 -24.83 16.42 -38.95
CA LYS A 14 -24.64 15.03 -39.38
C LYS A 14 -23.98 14.17 -38.29
N ILE A 15 -22.95 14.69 -37.64
CA ILE A 15 -22.27 14.01 -36.52
C ILE A 15 -23.23 13.79 -35.35
N GLN A 16 -24.03 14.80 -35.00
CA GLN A 16 -25.01 14.68 -33.91
C GLN A 16 -26.08 13.64 -34.22
N LYS A 17 -26.63 13.62 -35.45
CA LYS A 17 -27.59 12.60 -35.89
C LYS A 17 -27.00 11.18 -35.88
N GLN A 18 -25.70 11.03 -36.16
CA GLN A 18 -25.02 9.73 -36.05
C GLN A 18 -24.86 9.29 -34.59
N LYS A 19 -24.44 10.20 -33.70
CA LYS A 19 -24.34 9.93 -32.26
C LYS A 19 -25.68 9.55 -31.66
N GLU A 20 -26.74 10.28 -31.98
CA GLU A 20 -28.10 9.99 -31.51
C GLU A 20 -28.59 8.61 -32.00
N LYS A 21 -28.34 8.27 -33.27
CA LYS A 21 -28.66 6.94 -33.80
C LYS A 21 -27.85 5.83 -33.13
N ALA A 22 -26.60 6.08 -32.73
CA ALA A 22 -25.76 5.13 -32.03
C ALA A 22 -26.26 4.90 -30.60
N ILE A 23 -26.55 5.97 -29.86
CA ILE A 23 -27.12 5.92 -28.50
C ILE A 23 -28.46 5.17 -28.54
N ARG A 24 -29.37 5.55 -29.45
CA ARG A 24 -30.66 4.85 -29.62
C ARG A 24 -30.49 3.36 -29.97
N ARG A 25 -29.40 2.98 -30.62
CA ARG A 25 -29.08 1.58 -30.92
C ARG A 25 -28.54 0.86 -29.68
N GLU A 26 -27.72 1.52 -28.88
CA GLU A 26 -27.23 1.00 -27.60
C GLU A 26 -28.36 0.85 -26.59
N ASP A 27 -29.27 1.83 -26.49
CA ASP A 27 -30.46 1.77 -25.64
C ASP A 27 -31.36 0.58 -25.99
N ARG A 28 -31.51 0.27 -27.29
CA ARG A 28 -32.23 -0.93 -27.75
C ARG A 28 -31.50 -2.23 -27.42
N LYS A 29 -30.18 -2.19 -27.22
CA LYS A 29 -29.40 -3.37 -26.82
C LYS A 29 -29.44 -3.56 -25.31
N THR A 30 -29.35 -2.49 -24.53
CA THR A 30 -29.32 -2.53 -23.06
C THR A 30 -30.71 -2.72 -22.44
N ASN A 31 -31.75 -2.15 -23.06
CA ASN A 31 -33.11 -2.14 -22.50
C ASN A 31 -34.04 -3.19 -23.13
N ASN A 32 -33.51 -4.10 -23.95
CA ASN A 32 -34.28 -5.22 -24.48
C ASN A 32 -34.22 -6.40 -23.51
N ASN A 33 -35.30 -6.63 -22.76
CA ASN A 33 -35.44 -7.77 -21.85
C ASN A 33 -35.36 -9.16 -22.53
N LYS A 34 -35.29 -9.25 -23.86
CA LYS A 34 -35.23 -10.53 -24.62
C LYS A 34 -33.82 -11.11 -24.82
N GLY A 35 -32.88 -10.82 -23.93
CA GLY A 35 -31.49 -11.28 -24.10
C GLY A 35 -30.63 -11.30 -22.84
N LYS A 36 -31.22 -11.15 -21.66
CA LYS A 36 -30.49 -11.44 -20.41
C LYS A 36 -30.17 -12.94 -20.39
N GLY A 37 -28.90 -13.29 -20.23
CA GLY A 37 -28.47 -14.70 -20.19
C GLY A 37 -29.14 -15.43 -19.03
N LEU A 38 -29.20 -16.78 -19.08
CA LEU A 38 -29.79 -17.59 -18.01
C LEU A 38 -29.22 -17.25 -16.62
N ASP A 39 -27.95 -16.83 -16.58
CA ASP A 39 -27.24 -16.40 -15.38
C ASP A 39 -27.84 -15.15 -14.71
N ASP A 40 -28.38 -14.21 -15.50
CA ASP A 40 -29.05 -12.98 -14.99
C ASP A 40 -30.45 -13.27 -14.41
N MET A 41 -31.01 -14.46 -14.68
CA MET A 41 -32.31 -14.89 -14.17
C MET A 41 -32.18 -15.72 -12.88
N LEU A 42 -31.00 -16.32 -12.65
CA LEU A 42 -30.74 -17.09 -11.45
C LEU A 42 -30.51 -16.13 -10.27
N THR A 43 -31.36 -16.25 -9.26
CA THR A 43 -31.28 -15.48 -8.03
C THR A 43 -31.04 -16.45 -6.88
N TYR A 44 -30.04 -16.16 -6.06
CA TYR A 44 -29.71 -16.97 -4.90
C TYR A 44 -30.53 -16.53 -3.69
N VAL A 45 -30.73 -17.46 -2.75
CA VAL A 45 -31.45 -17.20 -1.50
C VAL A 45 -30.43 -17.24 -0.36
N ASP A 46 -30.31 -16.15 0.39
CA ASP A 46 -29.44 -16.10 1.57
C ASP A 46 -30.04 -16.84 2.78
N SER A 47 -29.25 -16.98 3.86
CA SER A 47 -29.68 -17.61 5.11
C SER A 47 -30.84 -16.89 5.83
N TYR A 48 -31.25 -15.71 5.33
CA TYR A 48 -32.35 -14.90 5.84
C TYR A 48 -33.53 -14.84 4.86
N GLY A 49 -33.53 -15.67 3.81
CA GLY A 49 -34.60 -15.77 2.82
C GLY A 49 -34.66 -14.59 1.83
N ARG A 50 -33.60 -13.78 1.72
CA ARG A 50 -33.53 -12.64 0.80
C ARG A 50 -32.88 -13.07 -0.51
N LEU A 51 -33.34 -12.44 -1.58
CA LEU A 51 -32.84 -12.63 -2.92
C LEU A 51 -31.50 -11.90 -3.09
N THR A 52 -30.44 -12.64 -3.41
CA THR A 52 -29.10 -12.10 -3.66
C THR A 52 -28.63 -12.49 -5.06
N THR A 53 -27.90 -11.58 -5.72
CA THR A 53 -27.29 -11.86 -7.03
C THR A 53 -25.94 -12.57 -6.90
N THR A 54 -25.32 -12.50 -5.73
CA THR A 54 -24.07 -13.19 -5.41
C THR A 54 -24.37 -14.61 -4.91
N PRO A 55 -23.74 -15.65 -5.47
CA PRO A 55 -23.82 -17.01 -4.95
C PRO A 55 -23.45 -17.06 -3.47
N PRO A 56 -24.09 -17.92 -2.67
CA PRO A 56 -23.68 -18.12 -1.27
C PRO A 56 -22.26 -18.68 -1.25
N GLU A 57 -21.34 -17.97 -0.60
CA GLU A 57 -20.01 -18.51 -0.33
C GLU A 57 -20.14 -19.66 0.68
N GLU A 58 -19.52 -20.80 0.37
CA GLU A 58 -19.40 -21.91 1.31
C GLU A 58 -18.63 -21.41 2.54
N ARG A 59 -19.30 -21.39 3.70
CA ARG A 59 -18.65 -20.96 4.94
C ARG A 59 -17.59 -21.99 5.29
N MET A 60 -16.33 -21.56 5.33
CA MET A 60 -15.25 -22.37 5.88
C MET A 60 -15.55 -22.63 7.36
N GLU A 61 -15.55 -23.89 7.76
CA GLU A 61 -15.64 -24.29 9.17
C GLU A 61 -14.33 -23.88 9.86
N ILE A 62 -14.39 -22.81 10.65
CA ILE A 62 -13.26 -22.37 11.47
C ILE A 62 -13.36 -23.13 12.78
N ASN A 63 -12.32 -23.91 13.13
CA ASN A 63 -12.29 -24.58 14.43
C ASN A 63 -12.25 -23.52 15.54
N PRO A 64 -13.05 -23.69 16.62
CA PRO A 64 -13.10 -22.71 17.69
C PRO A 64 -11.76 -22.57 18.43
N GLU A 65 -10.88 -23.56 18.35
CA GLU A 65 -9.54 -23.53 18.96
C GLU A 65 -8.56 -22.60 18.21
N ASP A 66 -8.75 -22.40 16.90
CA ASP A 66 -7.90 -21.51 16.08
C ASP A 66 -8.29 -20.04 16.26
N ILE A 67 -9.44 -19.76 16.87
CA ILE A 67 -9.94 -18.41 17.10
C ILE A 67 -9.24 -17.83 18.32
N GLN A 68 -8.14 -17.10 18.09
CA GLN A 68 -7.46 -16.36 19.14
C GLN A 68 -8.35 -15.19 19.62
N LEU A 69 -9.12 -15.42 20.68
CA LEU A 69 -9.94 -14.41 21.35
C LEU A 69 -9.02 -13.48 22.17
N GLY A 70 -8.44 -12.48 21.52
CA GLY A 70 -7.57 -11.49 22.15
C GLY A 70 -6.92 -10.55 21.13
N ALA A 71 -6.22 -9.52 21.61
CA ALA A 71 -5.31 -8.79 20.74
C ALA A 71 -4.18 -9.73 20.33
N ALA A 72 -3.96 -9.90 19.02
CA ALA A 72 -2.77 -10.59 18.54
C ALA A 72 -1.54 -9.97 19.21
N PRO A 73 -0.59 -10.77 19.75
CA PRO A 73 0.63 -10.21 20.30
C PRO A 73 1.32 -9.40 19.21
N ILE A 74 1.44 -8.09 19.44
CA ILE A 74 2.17 -7.21 18.53
C ILE A 74 3.59 -7.78 18.49
N PRO A 75 4.13 -8.18 17.33
CA PRO A 75 5.51 -8.63 17.26
C PRO A 75 6.37 -7.49 17.75
N VAL A 76 7.08 -7.73 18.86
CA VAL A 76 8.02 -6.76 19.42
C VAL A 76 9.16 -6.68 18.42
N GLU A 77 9.12 -5.68 17.54
CA GLU A 77 10.23 -5.40 16.64
C GLU A 77 11.48 -5.25 17.51
N GLU A 78 12.53 -5.99 17.19
CA GLU A 78 13.81 -5.90 17.88
C GLU A 78 14.33 -4.47 17.74
N LEU A 79 14.12 -3.67 18.79
CA LEU A 79 14.54 -2.26 18.84
C LEU A 79 16.05 -2.12 18.61
N ARG A 80 16.82 -3.15 18.99
CA ARG A 80 18.27 -3.19 18.93
C ARG A 80 18.74 -3.77 17.60
N LYS A 81 19.35 -2.92 16.77
CA LYS A 81 20.02 -3.27 15.52
C LYS A 81 21.53 -3.38 15.76
N SER A 82 22.22 -4.16 14.93
CA SER A 82 23.68 -4.22 14.91
C SER A 82 24.28 -3.45 13.73
N GLY A 83 25.48 -2.94 13.91
CA GLY A 83 26.23 -2.31 12.83
C GLY A 83 27.69 -2.05 13.18
N ILE A 84 28.40 -1.45 12.21
CA ILE A 84 29.83 -1.15 12.30
C ILE A 84 30.04 0.36 12.24
N VAL A 85 30.88 0.90 13.14
CA VAL A 85 31.26 2.32 13.12
C VAL A 85 32.22 2.59 11.97
N THR A 86 31.76 3.26 10.92
CA THR A 86 32.57 3.56 9.73
C THR A 86 33.32 4.87 9.84
N PHE A 87 32.72 5.87 10.49
CA PHE A 87 33.30 7.19 10.66
C PHE A 87 33.05 7.73 12.07
N PHE A 88 34.09 8.31 12.66
CA PHE A 88 34.02 9.01 13.94
C PHE A 88 34.89 10.28 13.85
N SER A 89 34.29 11.42 14.17
CA SER A 89 34.95 12.72 14.21
C SER A 89 35.35 13.08 15.62
N GLU A 90 36.46 13.81 15.77
CA GLU A 90 36.91 14.40 17.04
C GLU A 90 35.89 15.37 17.66
N LYS A 91 34.98 15.89 16.84
CA LYS A 91 33.85 16.74 17.27
C LYS A 91 32.74 15.97 17.98
N GLY A 92 32.89 14.66 18.20
CA GLY A 92 31.92 13.84 18.95
C GLY A 92 30.71 13.40 18.15
N TYR A 93 30.82 13.30 16.82
CA TYR A 93 29.78 12.72 15.97
C TYR A 93 30.35 11.66 15.04
N GLY A 94 29.50 10.75 14.58
CA GLY A 94 29.91 9.68 13.69
C GLY A 94 28.76 9.05 12.92
N PHE A 95 29.11 8.01 12.15
CA PHE A 95 28.17 7.20 11.39
C PHE A 95 28.39 5.70 11.66
N ILE A 96 27.28 4.98 11.83
CA ILE A 96 27.23 3.53 11.94
C ILE A 96 26.55 3.00 10.69
N THR A 97 27.13 2.00 10.05
CA THR A 97 26.50 1.29 8.95
C THR A 97 25.78 0.08 9.51
N GLU A 98 24.46 0.01 9.32
CA GLU A 98 23.61 -1.08 9.80
C GLU A 98 23.84 -2.36 8.99
N ASP A 99 23.95 -3.52 9.63
CA ASP A 99 24.26 -4.79 8.94
C ASP A 99 23.11 -5.24 8.02
N ASN A 100 21.86 -5.06 8.47
CA ASN A 100 20.66 -5.49 7.74
C ASN A 100 20.34 -4.56 6.56
N SER A 101 20.31 -3.26 6.83
CA SER A 101 19.83 -2.26 5.85
C SER A 101 20.96 -1.65 5.02
N LYS A 102 22.22 -1.80 5.42
CA LYS A 102 23.40 -1.11 4.85
C LYS A 102 23.26 0.42 4.80
N GLU A 103 22.32 0.97 5.56
CA GLU A 103 22.11 2.40 5.69
C GLU A 103 23.10 2.98 6.71
N ASN A 104 23.53 4.22 6.47
CA ASN A 104 24.35 4.96 7.42
C ASN A 104 23.46 5.73 8.38
N VAL A 105 23.54 5.39 9.66
CA VAL A 105 22.81 6.02 10.75
C VAL A 105 23.75 6.97 11.48
N PHE A 106 23.28 8.19 11.74
CA PHE A 106 24.04 9.20 12.46
C PHE A 106 24.06 8.94 13.97
N PHE A 107 25.15 9.25 14.65
CA PHE A 107 25.17 9.24 16.12
C PHE A 107 26.01 10.38 16.72
N HIS A 108 25.68 10.73 17.96
CA HIS A 108 26.46 11.65 18.78
C HIS A 108 27.16 10.88 19.90
N SER A 109 28.32 11.36 20.35
CA SER A 109 29.09 10.80 21.48
C SER A 109 28.30 10.74 22.79
N ASN A 110 27.23 11.52 22.91
CA ASN A 110 26.38 11.56 24.11
C ASN A 110 25.48 10.33 24.20
N ASN A 111 25.18 9.72 23.06
CA ASN A 111 24.35 8.52 22.96
C ASN A 111 25.19 7.24 23.08
N CYS A 112 26.52 7.37 23.19
CA CYS A 112 27.45 6.27 23.38
C CYS A 112 27.68 6.04 24.86
N ILE A 113 27.37 4.83 25.34
CA ILE A 113 27.66 4.44 26.73
C ILE A 113 29.17 4.21 26.92
N HIS A 114 29.85 3.77 25.86
CA HIS A 114 31.27 3.48 25.85
C HIS A 114 32.01 4.27 24.76
N GLN A 115 33.32 4.47 24.94
CA GLN A 115 34.15 5.05 23.90
C GLN A 115 34.25 4.12 22.69
N VAL A 116 33.62 4.53 21.59
CA VAL A 116 33.65 3.81 20.31
C VAL A 116 34.80 4.31 19.44
N LYS A 117 35.45 3.39 18.72
CA LYS A 117 36.48 3.69 17.71
C LYS A 117 36.00 3.22 16.34
N LYS A 118 36.61 3.76 15.29
CA LYS A 118 36.40 3.29 13.91
C LYS A 118 36.66 1.78 13.82
N GLY A 119 35.71 1.04 13.22
CA GLY A 119 35.80 -0.41 13.01
C GLY A 119 35.17 -1.27 14.10
N ASN A 120 34.68 -0.69 15.19
CA ASN A 120 33.99 -1.47 16.23
C ASN A 120 32.58 -1.88 15.79
N LYS A 121 32.16 -3.08 16.19
CA LYS A 121 30.78 -3.53 16.12
C LYS A 121 30.00 -2.99 17.31
N VAL A 122 28.81 -2.47 17.04
CA VAL A 122 27.96 -1.83 18.03
C VAL A 122 26.52 -2.27 17.86
N SER A 123 25.79 -2.38 18.98
CA SER A 123 24.34 -2.50 19.01
C SER A 123 23.74 -1.14 19.34
N PHE A 124 22.70 -0.76 18.61
CA PHE A 124 22.07 0.55 18.74
C PHE A 124 20.58 0.50 18.40
N GLU A 125 19.82 1.47 18.91
CA GLU A 125 18.42 1.64 18.57
C GLU A 125 18.28 2.77 17.55
N LYS A 126 17.46 2.57 16.50
CA LYS A 126 17.28 3.53 15.40
C LYS A 126 16.07 4.41 15.69
N GLU A 127 16.31 5.70 15.93
CA GLU A 127 15.28 6.71 16.20
C GLU A 127 15.17 7.71 15.05
N ARG A 128 13.97 8.27 14.83
CA ARG A 128 13.73 9.29 13.80
C ARG A 128 13.92 10.69 14.40
N SER A 129 14.94 11.40 13.93
CA SER A 129 15.24 12.79 14.32
C SER A 129 14.88 13.78 13.19
N PRO A 130 14.82 15.10 13.47
CA PRO A 130 14.58 16.12 12.44
C PRO A 130 15.59 16.12 11.29
N LYS A 131 16.79 15.58 11.52
CA LYS A 131 17.89 15.52 10.54
C LYS A 131 18.03 14.13 9.88
N GLY A 132 17.10 13.21 10.13
CA GLY A 132 17.14 11.83 9.64
C GLY A 132 17.24 10.81 10.76
N PHE A 133 17.71 9.61 10.45
CA PHE A 133 17.85 8.54 11.44
C PHE A 133 19.05 8.78 12.36
N SER A 134 18.80 8.75 13.66
CA SER A 134 19.81 8.83 14.71
C SER A 134 19.87 7.52 15.48
N ALA A 135 21.06 7.10 15.87
CA ALA A 135 21.26 5.98 16.78
C ALA A 135 21.26 6.48 18.23
N ILE A 136 20.55 5.76 19.09
CA ILE A 136 20.51 5.94 20.55
C ILE A 136 20.95 4.65 21.25
N ASN A 137 21.33 4.76 22.53
CA ASN A 137 21.74 3.62 23.37
C ASN A 137 22.81 2.73 22.71
N ILE A 138 23.92 3.33 22.31
CA ILE A 138 24.98 2.61 21.59
C ILE A 138 25.83 1.82 22.60
N GLU A 139 25.81 0.50 22.45
CA GLU A 139 26.57 -0.48 23.23
C GLU A 139 27.63 -1.14 22.32
N LEU A 140 28.82 -1.42 22.88
CA LEU A 140 29.88 -2.11 22.15
C LEU A 140 29.62 -3.63 22.22
N VAL A 141 29.46 -4.27 21.05
CA VAL A 141 29.39 -5.72 20.96
C VAL A 141 30.82 -6.25 20.82
N LYS A 142 31.31 -6.96 21.83
CA LYS A 142 32.65 -7.58 21.83
C LYS A 142 32.75 -8.73 20.84
#